data_AF-A0A0R2NUP5-F1
#
_entry.id   AF-A0A0R2NUP5-F1
#
_cell.length_a   1.000
_cell.length_b   1.000
_cell.length_c   1.000
_cell.angle_alpha   90.00
_cell.angle_beta   90.00
_cell.angle_gamma   90.00
#
_symmetry.space_group_name_H-M   'P 1'
#
loop_
_entity.id
_entity.type
_entity.pdbx_description
1 polymer ?
#
loop_
_entity_poly.entity_id
_entity_poly.type
_entity_poly.pdbx_seq_one_letter_code
_entity_poly.pdbx_strand_id
1 'polypeptide(L)'
;MNVQSDRHFVSSSNIMNINLDENFGYSYGNNLAAKYIYEHSLAEYLIIMNPDMFIPKKGDLDNLVGKIDRARKENSKIIGGQPVIHTMGQSKYLSIRRIPDKFDMLIQVFFPLRILWRDRYKKLWFEDLMPFNSDVTYYIPSGSFFVIDTKEFVDNIKMFDKRTFLYEEEVILGYKIRLQNKAMLLDHSIVMNHSQGESTGAKNNSMNWFMFKHMLHSKNIYARDFLKTSTFFLIILDTLFYLNFSSQRIIKLLFRIFNKK
;
A
#
# COMPACT_ATOMS: atom_id res chain seq x y z
N MET A 1 -24.44 -17.02 6.64
CA MET A 1 -25.46 -15.96 6.55
C MET A 1 -25.38 -15.37 5.17
N ASN A 2 -26.50 -15.39 4.44
CA ASN A 2 -26.61 -14.91 3.06
C ASN A 2 -26.48 -13.37 3.02
N VAL A 3 -25.38 -12.86 2.44
CA VAL A 3 -25.15 -11.43 2.20
C VAL A 3 -25.48 -11.14 0.75
N GLN A 4 -26.77 -11.06 0.42
CA GLN A 4 -27.24 -10.72 -0.93
C GLN A 4 -28.19 -9.52 -0.98
N SER A 5 -28.54 -8.88 0.14
CA SER A 5 -29.54 -7.79 0.18
C SER A 5 -28.99 -6.35 0.12
N ASP A 6 -27.69 -6.12 0.30
CA ASP A 6 -27.22 -4.77 0.71
C ASP A 6 -26.27 -4.13 -0.32
N ARG A 7 -26.72 -3.97 -1.59
CA ARG A 7 -25.93 -3.31 -2.64
C ARG A 7 -26.80 -2.45 -3.54
N HIS A 8 -26.41 -1.19 -3.69
CA HIS A 8 -26.99 -0.28 -4.68
C HIS A 8 -25.95 0.05 -5.75
N PHE A 9 -26.28 -0.31 -6.99
CA PHE A 9 -25.48 0.02 -8.16
C PHE A 9 -26.10 1.22 -8.87
N VAL A 10 -25.34 2.31 -9.00
CA VAL A 10 -25.73 3.48 -9.79
C VAL A 10 -24.79 3.56 -10.99
N SER A 11 -25.34 3.48 -12.20
CA SER A 11 -24.57 3.56 -13.44
C SER A 11 -24.90 4.82 -14.24
N SER A 12 -23.85 5.47 -14.74
CA SER A 12 -23.89 6.40 -15.88
C SER A 12 -22.87 5.92 -16.93
N SER A 13 -22.79 6.53 -18.12
CA SER A 13 -21.86 6.08 -19.16
C SER A 13 -20.42 5.94 -18.61
N ASN A 14 -19.91 4.70 -18.57
CA ASN A 14 -18.59 4.28 -18.05
C ASN A 14 -18.31 4.50 -16.56
N ILE A 15 -19.32 4.80 -15.74
CA ILE A 15 -19.15 4.96 -14.29
C ILE A 15 -20.12 4.02 -13.58
N MET A 16 -19.58 3.25 -12.63
CA MET A 16 -20.35 2.36 -11.78
C MET A 16 -19.98 2.60 -10.33
N ASN A 17 -20.96 3.02 -9.53
CA ASN A 17 -20.80 3.18 -8.10
C ASN A 17 -21.32 1.94 -7.37
N ILE A 18 -20.54 1.42 -6.42
CA ILE A 18 -20.95 0.35 -5.53
C ILE A 18 -20.99 0.92 -4.11
N ASN A 19 -22.19 1.19 -3.62
CA ASN A 19 -22.38 1.72 -2.27
C ASN A 19 -22.52 0.60 -1.25
N LEU A 20 -21.91 0.79 -0.09
CA LEU A 20 -21.98 -0.09 1.07
C LEU A 20 -22.61 0.69 2.22
N ASP A 21 -23.47 0.04 3.00
CA ASP A 21 -24.14 0.66 4.14
C ASP A 21 -23.17 0.95 5.29
N GLU A 22 -22.06 0.21 5.35
CA GLU A 22 -21.02 0.35 6.36
C GLU A 22 -19.63 0.46 5.72
N ASN A 23 -18.70 1.11 6.43
CA ASN A 23 -17.31 1.16 6.04
C ASN A 23 -16.59 -0.11 6.53
N PHE A 24 -16.19 -0.97 5.59
CA PHE A 24 -15.43 -2.20 5.87
C PHE A 24 -13.91 -2.06 5.61
N GLY A 25 -13.44 -0.85 5.30
CA GLY A 25 -12.03 -0.57 5.07
C GLY A 25 -11.56 -0.78 3.63
N TYR A 26 -10.30 -0.41 3.39
CA TYR A 26 -9.69 -0.30 2.06
C TYR A 26 -9.66 -1.64 1.30
N SER A 27 -9.20 -2.70 1.97
CA SER A 27 -9.16 -4.06 1.37
C SER A 27 -10.53 -4.52 0.91
N TYR A 28 -11.57 -4.29 1.73
CA TYR A 28 -12.90 -4.80 1.45
C TYR A 28 -13.51 -4.13 0.22
N GLY A 29 -13.48 -2.80 0.18
CA GLY A 29 -14.05 -2.02 -0.94
C GLY A 29 -13.38 -2.37 -2.27
N ASN A 30 -12.04 -2.39 -2.30
CA ASN A 30 -11.30 -2.75 -3.51
C ASN A 30 -11.55 -4.20 -3.94
N ASN A 31 -11.63 -5.15 -3.00
CA ASN A 31 -11.93 -6.54 -3.31
C ASN A 31 -13.33 -6.71 -3.90
N LEU A 32 -14.31 -5.94 -3.43
CA LEU A 32 -15.68 -5.98 -3.94
C LEU A 32 -15.72 -5.56 -5.43
N ALA A 33 -15.09 -4.43 -5.75
CA ALA A 33 -15.02 -3.93 -7.12
C ALA A 33 -14.20 -4.87 -8.03
N ALA A 34 -13.04 -5.34 -7.57
CA ALA A 34 -12.20 -6.28 -8.32
C ALA A 34 -12.94 -7.58 -8.65
N LYS A 35 -13.66 -8.12 -7.66
CA LYS A 35 -14.47 -9.33 -7.85
C LYS A 35 -15.59 -9.11 -8.88
N TYR A 36 -16.29 -7.97 -8.79
CA TYR A 36 -17.35 -7.63 -9.75
C TYR A 36 -16.79 -7.52 -11.18
N ILE A 37 -15.69 -6.81 -11.37
CA ILE A 37 -15.01 -6.65 -12.67
C ILE A 37 -14.59 -8.01 -13.25
N TYR A 38 -14.03 -8.87 -12.41
CA TYR A 38 -13.61 -10.22 -12.81
C TYR A 38 -14.80 -11.11 -13.20
N GLU A 39 -15.85 -11.17 -12.37
CA GLU A 39 -17.03 -12.02 -12.62
C GLU A 39 -17.79 -11.63 -13.90
N HIS A 40 -17.72 -10.37 -14.30
CA HIS A 40 -18.37 -9.85 -15.50
C HIS A 40 -17.39 -9.66 -16.68
N SER A 41 -16.13 -10.07 -16.53
CA SER A 41 -15.09 -9.97 -17.57
C SER A 41 -14.95 -8.55 -18.16
N LEU A 42 -15.03 -7.52 -17.31
CA LEU A 42 -15.10 -6.11 -17.76
C LEU A 42 -13.73 -5.52 -18.11
N ALA A 43 -12.64 -6.06 -17.56
CA ALA A 43 -11.30 -5.55 -17.80
C ALA A 43 -10.23 -6.63 -17.63
N GLU A 44 -9.18 -6.57 -18.45
CA GLU A 44 -7.98 -7.40 -18.31
C GLU A 44 -7.10 -6.89 -17.18
N TYR A 45 -6.99 -5.57 -17.02
CA TYR A 45 -6.21 -4.91 -15.98
C TYR A 45 -7.10 -4.14 -15.00
N LEU A 46 -6.79 -4.25 -13.72
CA LEU A 46 -7.32 -3.39 -12.66
C LEU A 46 -6.35 -2.27 -12.37
N ILE A 47 -6.88 -1.07 -12.17
CA ILE A 47 -6.16 0.06 -11.58
C ILE A 47 -6.76 0.29 -10.21
N ILE A 48 -5.96 0.08 -9.16
CA ILE A 48 -6.31 0.48 -7.80
C ILE A 48 -5.71 1.86 -7.59
N MET A 49 -6.56 2.86 -7.34
CA MET A 49 -6.16 4.26 -7.32
C MET A 49 -6.95 5.05 -6.27
N ASN A 50 -6.25 5.89 -5.50
CA ASN A 50 -6.91 6.86 -4.64
C ASN A 50 -7.52 8.01 -5.47
N PRO A 51 -8.62 8.63 -5.01
CA PRO A 51 -9.27 9.72 -5.75
C PRO A 51 -8.43 11.02 -5.83
N ASP A 52 -7.36 11.16 -5.03
CA ASP A 52 -6.45 12.30 -4.96
C ASP A 52 -5.16 12.11 -5.78
N MET A 53 -5.23 11.25 -6.81
CA MET A 53 -4.17 11.02 -7.79
C MET A 53 -4.33 11.91 -9.03
N PHE A 54 -3.22 12.50 -9.50
CA PHE A 54 -3.17 13.31 -10.71
C PHE A 54 -2.37 12.60 -11.81
N ILE A 55 -3.06 12.27 -12.90
CA ILE A 55 -2.48 11.69 -14.11
C ILE A 55 -2.09 12.84 -15.06
N PRO A 56 -0.79 13.07 -15.30
CA PRO A 56 -0.35 14.33 -15.90
C PRO A 56 -0.58 14.42 -17.41
N LYS A 57 -0.52 13.30 -18.15
CA LYS A 57 -0.66 13.30 -19.61
C LYS A 57 -1.66 12.27 -20.08
N LYS A 58 -2.41 12.63 -21.12
CA LYS A 58 -3.23 11.68 -21.88
C LYS A 58 -2.30 10.60 -22.46
N GLY A 59 -2.67 9.33 -22.26
CA GLY A 59 -1.90 8.18 -22.71
C GLY A 59 -0.92 7.62 -21.68
N ASP A 60 -0.72 8.25 -20.51
CA ASP A 60 0.19 7.70 -19.49
C ASP A 60 -0.25 6.31 -18.98
N LEU A 61 -1.56 6.10 -18.84
CA LEU A 61 -2.11 4.79 -18.47
C LEU A 61 -1.88 3.75 -19.58
N ASP A 62 -2.15 4.11 -20.83
CA ASP A 62 -1.94 3.22 -21.98
C ASP A 62 -0.46 2.84 -22.14
N ASN A 63 0.44 3.82 -21.95
CA ASN A 63 1.88 3.62 -21.99
C ASN A 63 2.34 2.67 -20.87
N LEU A 64 1.83 2.86 -19.66
CA LEU A 64 2.14 2.00 -18.51
C LEU A 64 1.67 0.56 -18.74
N VAL A 65 0.42 0.36 -19.14
CA VAL A 65 -0.13 -0.98 -19.45
C VAL A 65 0.66 -1.64 -20.57
N GLY A 66 0.88 -0.93 -21.69
CA GLY A 66 1.65 -1.46 -22.82
C GLY A 66 3.10 -1.81 -22.44
N LYS A 67 3.69 -1.10 -21.47
CA LYS A 67 5.02 -1.43 -20.94
C LYS A 67 4.99 -2.68 -20.05
N ILE A 68 3.98 -2.82 -19.20
CA ILE A 68 3.74 -4.04 -18.42
C ILE A 68 3.59 -5.25 -19.35
N ASP A 69 2.83 -5.13 -20.44
CA ASP A 69 2.65 -6.20 -21.43
C ASP A 69 3.96 -6.61 -22.10
N ARG A 70 4.76 -5.63 -22.56
CA ARG A 70 6.07 -5.91 -23.16
C ARG A 70 6.99 -6.62 -22.17
N ALA A 71 7.08 -6.10 -20.94
CA ALA A 71 7.91 -6.70 -19.91
C ALA A 71 7.42 -8.11 -19.51
N ARG A 72 6.11 -8.36 -19.52
CA ARG A 72 5.51 -9.68 -19.27
C ARG A 72 5.88 -10.70 -20.35
N LYS A 73 5.98 -10.29 -21.61
CA LYS A 73 6.41 -11.18 -22.71
C LYS A 73 7.86 -11.62 -22.55
N GLU A 74 8.72 -10.76 -22.02
CA GLU A 74 10.12 -11.07 -21.72
C GLU A 74 10.27 -11.84 -20.40
N ASN A 75 9.41 -11.54 -19.42
CA ASN A 75 9.41 -12.15 -18.10
C ASN A 75 7.97 -12.36 -17.60
N SER A 76 7.48 -13.59 -17.73
CA SER A 76 6.11 -14.00 -17.36
C SER A 76 5.78 -13.87 -15.86
N LYS A 77 6.77 -13.52 -15.03
CA LYS A 77 6.57 -13.18 -13.62
C LYS A 77 5.94 -11.81 -13.42
N ILE A 78 6.01 -10.91 -14.40
CA ILE A 78 5.46 -9.55 -14.30
C ILE A 78 3.95 -9.58 -14.51
N ILE A 79 3.21 -9.21 -13.48
CA ILE A 79 1.73 -9.25 -13.46
C ILE A 79 1.08 -7.88 -13.31
N GLY A 80 1.88 -6.83 -13.22
CA GLY A 80 1.39 -5.49 -12.94
C GLY A 80 2.55 -4.52 -12.80
N GLY A 81 2.22 -3.29 -12.43
CA GLY A 81 3.21 -2.26 -12.28
C GLY A 81 2.62 -0.92 -11.88
N GLN A 82 3.49 0.07 -11.72
CA GLN A 82 3.09 1.43 -11.42
C GLN A 82 4.15 2.41 -11.93
N PRO A 83 3.81 3.70 -12.11
CA PRO A 83 4.78 4.74 -12.35
C PRO A 83 5.45 5.17 -11.04
N VAL A 84 6.45 6.04 -11.13
CA VAL A 84 6.96 6.72 -9.95
C VAL A 84 5.87 7.62 -9.38
N ILE A 85 5.56 7.45 -8.09
CA ILE A 85 4.57 8.28 -7.39
C ILE A 85 5.30 9.36 -6.58
N HIS A 86 4.98 10.60 -6.88
CA HIS A 86 5.42 11.77 -6.14
C HIS A 86 4.32 12.25 -5.21
N THR A 87 4.58 12.21 -3.91
CA THR A 87 3.66 12.78 -2.94
C THR A 87 3.96 14.26 -2.75
N MET A 88 2.97 15.12 -3.03
CA MET A 88 3.11 16.56 -2.86
C MET A 88 3.45 16.92 -1.41
N GLY A 89 4.45 17.79 -1.22
CA GLY A 89 4.91 18.20 0.11
C GLY A 89 5.90 17.23 0.78
N GLN A 90 6.25 16.11 0.14
CA GLN A 90 7.33 15.23 0.57
C GLN A 90 8.53 15.36 -0.36
N SER A 91 9.74 15.34 0.21
CA SER A 91 10.98 15.40 -0.56
C SER A 91 11.35 14.08 -1.26
N LYS A 92 10.61 12.99 -0.99
CA LYS A 92 10.92 11.65 -1.50
C LYS A 92 9.75 11.06 -2.28
N TYR A 93 10.09 10.42 -3.39
CA TYR A 93 9.19 9.63 -4.24
C TYR A 93 8.97 8.24 -3.62
N LEU A 94 8.18 8.17 -2.55
CA LEU A 94 7.85 6.90 -1.88
C LEU A 94 6.81 6.13 -2.72
N SER A 95 7.27 5.25 -3.60
CA SER A 95 6.37 4.54 -4.51
C SER A 95 6.36 3.03 -4.31
N ILE A 96 7.42 2.40 -3.81
CA ILE A 96 7.53 0.94 -3.70
C ILE A 96 8.32 0.49 -2.48
N ARG A 97 8.12 -0.76 -2.02
CA ARG A 97 8.87 -1.37 -0.91
C ARG A 97 9.33 -2.79 -1.21
N ARG A 98 10.46 -3.18 -0.58
CA ARG A 98 10.85 -4.59 -0.44
C ARG A 98 10.04 -5.23 0.68
N ILE A 99 9.88 -6.54 0.65
CA ILE A 99 9.10 -7.27 1.66
C ILE A 99 9.87 -7.27 2.98
N PRO A 100 9.32 -6.69 4.07
CA PRO A 100 10.00 -6.63 5.34
C PRO A 100 10.05 -8.01 6.00
N ASP A 101 11.22 -8.38 6.49
CA ASP A 101 11.36 -9.51 7.41
C ASP A 101 11.05 -9.10 8.86
N LYS A 102 11.25 -10.04 9.80
CA LYS A 102 10.98 -9.82 11.24
C LYS A 102 11.81 -8.65 11.79
N PHE A 103 13.05 -8.51 11.35
CA PHE A 103 13.91 -7.44 11.84
C PHE A 103 13.54 -6.09 11.21
N ASP A 104 13.18 -6.08 9.93
CA ASP A 104 12.65 -4.89 9.27
C ASP A 104 11.37 -4.39 9.95
N MET A 105 10.51 -5.28 10.46
CA MET A 105 9.34 -4.86 11.22
C MET A 105 9.71 -4.09 12.50
N LEU A 106 10.70 -4.56 13.27
CA LEU A 106 11.18 -3.86 14.47
C LEU A 106 11.72 -2.47 14.10
N ILE A 107 12.56 -2.41 13.06
CA ILE A 107 13.13 -1.16 12.54
C ILE A 107 12.01 -0.19 12.14
N GLN A 108 10.99 -0.68 11.44
CA GLN A 108 9.88 0.15 11.00
C GLN A 108 9.05 0.70 12.17
N VAL A 109 8.78 -0.08 13.22
CA VAL A 109 7.89 0.39 14.30
C VAL A 109 8.56 1.33 15.31
N PHE A 110 9.90 1.35 15.37
CA PHE A 110 10.63 2.11 16.39
C PHE A 110 11.69 3.04 15.79
N PHE A 111 11.46 4.36 15.90
CA PHE A 111 12.30 5.39 15.27
C PHE A 111 13.82 5.28 15.58
N PRO A 112 14.27 5.02 16.82
CA PRO A 112 15.70 4.87 17.09
C PRO A 112 16.38 3.76 16.29
N LEU A 113 15.69 2.65 16.02
CA LEU A 113 16.24 1.57 15.20
C LEU A 113 16.36 2.00 13.73
N ARG A 114 15.51 2.91 13.24
CA ARG A 114 15.65 3.47 11.88
C ARG A 114 16.94 4.27 11.72
N ILE A 115 17.42 4.90 12.79
CA ILE A 115 18.70 5.63 12.80
C ILE A 115 19.86 4.62 12.88
N LEU A 116 19.78 3.67 13.81
CA LEU A 116 20.86 2.70 14.04
C LEU A 116 21.06 1.75 12.84
N TRP A 117 19.99 1.35 12.16
CA TRP A 117 20.03 0.52 10.95
C TRP A 117 19.59 1.28 9.70
N ARG A 118 20.11 2.51 9.54
CA ARG A 118 19.74 3.43 8.45
C ARG A 118 19.87 2.82 7.06
N ASP A 119 20.96 2.12 6.77
CA ASP A 119 21.20 1.57 5.44
C ASP A 119 20.23 0.43 5.11
N ARG A 120 19.91 -0.41 6.10
CA ARG A 120 18.89 -1.45 5.95
C ARG A 120 17.52 -0.84 5.75
N TYR A 121 17.16 0.18 6.53
CA TYR A 121 15.91 0.91 6.37
C TYR A 121 15.83 1.52 4.96
N LYS A 122 16.87 2.24 4.50
CA LYS A 122 16.92 2.81 3.15
C LYS A 122 16.72 1.78 2.03
N LYS A 123 17.38 0.63 2.13
CA LYS A 123 17.23 -0.47 1.16
C LYS A 123 15.82 -1.04 1.10
N LEU A 124 15.12 -1.09 2.24
CA LEU A 124 13.71 -1.53 2.30
C LEU A 124 12.81 -0.61 1.46
N TRP A 125 13.14 0.68 1.39
CA TRP A 125 12.42 1.72 0.65
C TRP A 125 13.02 2.00 -0.74
N PHE A 126 13.90 1.14 -1.25
CA PHE A 126 14.57 1.33 -2.53
C PHE A 126 15.38 2.64 -2.66
N GLU A 127 15.69 3.32 -1.53
CA GLU A 127 16.46 4.58 -1.55
C GLU A 127 17.89 4.39 -2.06
N ASP A 128 18.40 3.15 -2.04
CA ASP A 128 19.69 2.76 -2.61
C ASP A 128 19.72 2.79 -4.14
N LEU A 129 18.55 2.82 -4.79
CA LEU A 129 18.39 2.84 -6.25
C LEU A 129 17.81 4.16 -6.77
N MET A 130 17.64 5.17 -5.91
CA MET A 130 17.11 6.48 -6.28
C MET A 130 18.22 7.47 -6.73
N PRO A 131 17.93 8.37 -7.71
CA PRO A 131 16.75 8.36 -8.58
C PRO A 131 16.75 7.11 -9.48
N PHE A 132 15.57 6.60 -9.80
CA PHE A 132 15.44 5.42 -10.64
C PHE A 132 15.86 5.75 -12.07
N ASN A 133 16.96 5.16 -12.54
CA ASN A 133 17.51 5.35 -13.90
C ASN A 133 17.18 4.19 -14.84
N SER A 134 16.49 3.18 -14.33
CA SER A 134 16.02 2.01 -15.07
C SER A 134 14.76 1.49 -14.43
N ASP A 135 14.03 0.64 -15.15
CA ASP A 135 12.91 -0.06 -14.55
C ASP A 135 13.38 -1.02 -13.47
N VAL A 136 12.55 -1.18 -12.44
CA VAL A 136 12.86 -2.02 -11.28
C VAL A 136 11.69 -2.95 -11.01
N THR A 137 11.99 -4.21 -10.70
CA THR A 137 10.96 -5.14 -10.21
C THR A 137 10.83 -5.04 -8.70
N TYR A 138 9.59 -5.07 -8.21
CA TYR A 138 9.28 -4.94 -6.79
C TYR A 138 8.05 -5.79 -6.43
N TYR A 139 7.71 -5.81 -5.14
CA TYR A 139 6.59 -6.61 -4.64
C TYR A 139 5.48 -5.77 -4.02
N ILE A 140 5.84 -4.78 -3.19
CA ILE A 140 4.86 -3.98 -2.46
C ILE A 140 4.61 -2.68 -3.23
N PRO A 141 3.42 -2.52 -3.86
CA PRO A 141 3.06 -1.29 -4.56
C PRO A 141 2.76 -0.14 -3.60
N SER A 142 2.60 1.05 -4.18
CA SER A 142 1.99 2.17 -3.47
C SER A 142 0.54 1.87 -3.18
N GLY A 143 0.06 2.23 -1.99
CA GLY A 143 -1.37 2.20 -1.68
C GLY A 143 -2.20 3.24 -2.44
N SER A 144 -1.53 4.20 -3.10
CA SER A 144 -2.20 5.28 -3.83
C SER A 144 -2.50 4.94 -5.28
N PHE A 145 -1.68 4.08 -5.91
CA PHE A 145 -1.81 3.74 -7.33
C PHE A 145 -1.00 2.49 -7.68
N PHE A 146 -1.65 1.50 -8.32
CA PHE A 146 -0.98 0.47 -9.11
C PHE A 146 -1.93 -0.19 -10.12
N VAL A 147 -1.33 -0.79 -11.15
CA VAL A 147 -1.98 -1.61 -12.17
C VAL A 147 -1.67 -3.07 -11.88
N ILE A 148 -2.67 -3.95 -11.98
CA ILE A 148 -2.48 -5.39 -11.84
C ILE A 148 -3.40 -6.16 -12.79
N ASP A 149 -2.92 -7.28 -13.30
CA ASP A 149 -3.73 -8.23 -14.06
C ASP A 149 -4.89 -8.75 -13.21
N THR A 150 -6.10 -8.61 -13.74
CA THR A 150 -7.34 -8.91 -13.02
C THR A 150 -7.40 -10.38 -12.62
N LYS A 151 -6.99 -11.27 -13.54
CA LYS A 151 -7.04 -12.72 -13.32
C LYS A 151 -5.98 -13.15 -12.31
N GLU A 152 -4.76 -12.66 -12.42
CA GLU A 152 -3.70 -12.92 -11.43
C GLU A 152 -4.10 -12.41 -10.04
N PHE A 153 -4.70 -11.21 -9.96
CA PHE A 153 -5.13 -10.62 -8.69
C PHE A 153 -6.23 -11.44 -8.00
N VAL A 154 -7.25 -11.87 -8.75
CA VAL A 154 -8.39 -12.61 -8.19
C VAL A 154 -8.10 -14.10 -7.98
N ASP A 155 -7.53 -14.77 -8.99
CA ASP A 155 -7.36 -16.24 -8.97
C ASP A 155 -6.10 -16.69 -8.24
N ASN A 156 -4.97 -16.03 -8.43
CA ASN A 156 -3.69 -16.53 -7.92
C ASN A 156 -3.30 -15.86 -6.60
N ILE A 157 -3.47 -14.54 -6.53
CA ILE A 157 -3.12 -13.74 -5.35
C ILE A 157 -4.22 -13.76 -4.30
N LYS A 158 -5.47 -14.01 -4.71
CA LYS A 158 -6.66 -13.99 -3.83
C LYS A 158 -6.89 -12.60 -3.21
N MET A 159 -6.62 -11.56 -3.99
CA MET A 159 -6.87 -10.14 -3.70
C MET A 159 -6.26 -9.65 -2.36
N PHE A 160 -6.71 -8.50 -1.86
CA PHE A 160 -6.29 -7.98 -0.55
C PHE A 160 -6.79 -8.88 0.59
N ASP A 161 -6.05 -8.90 1.70
CA ASP A 161 -6.49 -9.59 2.91
C ASP A 161 -7.63 -8.84 3.59
N LYS A 162 -8.80 -9.45 3.70
CA LYS A 162 -10.00 -8.79 4.26
C LYS A 162 -9.94 -8.57 5.78
N ARG A 163 -8.92 -9.10 6.46
CA ARG A 163 -8.76 -8.92 7.92
C ARG A 163 -8.15 -7.56 8.27
N THR A 164 -7.56 -6.87 7.29
CA THR A 164 -7.10 -5.50 7.44
C THR A 164 -8.23 -4.53 7.11
N PHE A 165 -8.29 -3.44 7.87
CA PHE A 165 -9.23 -2.33 7.62
C PHE A 165 -8.49 -1.14 6.98
N LEU A 166 -7.35 -0.79 7.57
CA LEU A 166 -6.40 0.21 7.11
C LEU A 166 -4.96 -0.25 7.45
N TYR A 167 -4.01 0.09 6.58
CA TYR A 167 -2.58 -0.19 6.64
C TYR A 167 -2.17 -1.66 6.48
N GLU A 168 -0.94 -1.85 6.00
CA GLU A 168 -0.28 -3.15 5.75
C GLU A 168 -0.96 -4.01 4.67
N GLU A 169 -2.01 -3.52 3.99
CA GLU A 169 -2.69 -4.22 2.90
C GLU A 169 -1.72 -4.53 1.76
N GLU A 170 -0.91 -3.54 1.37
CA GLU A 170 0.04 -3.67 0.28
C GLU A 170 1.24 -4.52 0.69
N VAL A 171 1.60 -4.52 1.98
CA VAL A 171 2.68 -5.37 2.50
C VAL A 171 2.26 -6.84 2.42
N ILE A 172 1.05 -7.15 2.86
CA ILE A 172 0.46 -8.48 2.72
C ILE A 172 0.29 -8.85 1.24
N LEU A 173 -0.20 -7.93 0.41
CA LEU A 173 -0.32 -8.14 -1.05
C LEU A 173 1.03 -8.48 -1.67
N GLY A 174 2.07 -7.69 -1.40
CA GLY A 174 3.41 -7.93 -1.93
C GLY A 174 3.99 -9.26 -1.46
N TYR A 175 3.73 -9.66 -0.21
CA TYR A 175 4.10 -10.98 0.28
C TYR A 175 3.41 -12.09 -0.53
N LYS A 176 2.10 -11.98 -0.78
CA LYS A 176 1.34 -12.95 -1.60
C LYS A 176 1.87 -13.00 -3.03
N ILE A 177 2.18 -11.85 -3.65
CA ILE A 177 2.79 -11.76 -4.98
C ILE A 177 4.11 -12.55 -5.02
N ARG A 178 4.98 -12.35 -4.02
CA ARG A 178 6.25 -13.09 -3.93
C ARG A 178 6.05 -14.59 -3.77
N LEU A 179 5.07 -15.03 -2.96
CA LEU A 179 4.77 -16.46 -2.80
C LEU A 179 4.40 -17.14 -4.12
N GLN A 180 3.78 -16.40 -5.05
CA GLN A 180 3.43 -16.89 -6.38
C GLN A 180 4.61 -16.77 -7.38
N ASN A 181 5.83 -16.42 -6.93
CA ASN A 181 6.98 -16.16 -7.79
C ASN A 181 6.67 -15.12 -8.88
N LYS A 182 5.80 -14.15 -8.57
CA LYS A 182 5.42 -13.02 -9.43
C LYS A 182 6.07 -11.73 -8.92
N ALA A 183 6.03 -10.68 -9.73
CA ALA A 183 6.54 -9.35 -9.39
C ALA A 183 5.76 -8.25 -10.13
N MET A 184 5.96 -7.02 -9.67
CA MET A 184 5.44 -5.80 -10.26
C MET A 184 6.58 -5.00 -10.91
N LEU A 185 6.27 -4.24 -11.97
CA LEU A 185 7.21 -3.38 -12.68
C LEU A 185 7.06 -1.92 -12.25
N LEU A 186 8.17 -1.27 -11.88
CA LEU A 186 8.20 0.18 -11.72
C LEU A 186 8.62 0.80 -13.06
N ASP A 187 7.75 1.58 -13.66
CA ASP A 187 8.10 2.42 -14.80
C ASP A 187 8.74 3.72 -14.31
N HIS A 188 10.06 3.83 -14.48
CA HIS A 188 10.80 5.01 -14.05
C HIS A 188 10.57 6.25 -14.94
N SER A 189 10.00 6.07 -16.15
CA SER A 189 9.85 7.13 -17.14
C SER A 189 8.60 7.99 -16.95
N ILE A 190 7.64 7.51 -16.15
CA ILE A 190 6.39 8.20 -15.84
C ILE A 190 6.41 8.59 -14.36
N VAL A 191 6.05 9.84 -14.07
CA VAL A 191 5.88 10.35 -12.70
C VAL A 191 4.45 10.85 -12.54
N MET A 192 3.71 10.31 -11.58
CA MET A 192 2.36 10.77 -11.22
C MET A 192 2.38 11.44 -9.85
N ASN A 193 1.49 12.42 -9.64
CA ASN A 193 1.41 13.15 -8.38
C ASN A 193 0.26 12.63 -7.50
N HIS A 194 0.49 12.61 -6.19
CA HIS A 194 -0.48 12.24 -5.16
C HIS A 194 -0.59 13.35 -4.13
N SER A 195 -1.79 13.89 -3.93
CA SER A 195 -2.06 14.91 -2.91
C SER A 195 -2.36 14.23 -1.56
N GLN A 196 -1.32 13.77 -0.86
CA GLN A 196 -1.49 13.02 0.38
C GLN A 196 -2.09 13.85 1.52
N GLY A 197 -3.05 13.28 2.26
CA GLY A 197 -3.41 13.72 3.62
C GLY A 197 -4.81 14.30 3.83
N GLU A 198 -5.59 14.48 2.76
CA GLU A 198 -7.01 14.89 2.85
C GLU A 198 -7.88 13.76 3.44
N SER A 199 -7.70 12.53 2.97
CA SER A 199 -8.57 11.37 3.27
C SER A 199 -8.30 10.68 4.61
N THR A 200 -7.07 10.71 5.12
CA THR A 200 -6.69 10.01 6.38
C THR A 200 -6.73 10.91 7.62
N GLY A 201 -7.07 12.20 7.46
CA GLY A 201 -7.15 13.15 8.57
C GLY A 201 -5.81 13.46 9.24
N ALA A 202 -4.68 13.12 8.61
CA ALA A 202 -3.32 13.35 9.09
C ALA A 202 -2.90 14.82 8.93
N LYS A 203 -3.74 15.78 9.33
CA LYS A 203 -3.52 17.23 9.19
C LYS A 203 -2.32 17.78 9.99
N ASN A 204 -1.49 16.94 10.61
CA ASN A 204 -0.37 17.36 11.47
C ASN A 204 0.76 16.32 11.59
N ASN A 205 0.94 15.41 10.61
CA ASN A 205 1.95 14.35 10.66
C ASN A 205 1.94 13.46 11.94
N SER A 206 0.83 13.42 12.67
CA SER A 206 0.72 12.65 13.92
C SER A 206 -0.40 11.63 13.82
N MET A 207 -0.05 10.36 14.00
CA MET A 207 -0.98 9.24 14.04
C MET A 207 -2.02 9.45 15.15
N ASN A 208 -3.31 9.37 14.82
CA ASN A 208 -4.38 9.38 15.82
C ASN A 208 -4.60 7.95 16.39
N TRP A 209 -5.45 7.81 17.41
CA TRP A 209 -5.69 6.51 18.05
C TRP A 209 -6.39 5.51 17.13
N PHE A 210 -7.26 5.99 16.23
CA PHE A 210 -7.93 5.15 15.25
C PHE A 210 -6.92 4.53 14.27
N MET A 211 -6.07 5.36 13.67
CA MET A 211 -4.97 4.92 12.80
C MET A 211 -4.03 3.95 13.52
N PHE A 212 -3.65 4.27 14.76
CA PHE A 212 -2.78 3.42 15.58
C PHE A 212 -3.36 2.03 15.79
N LYS A 213 -4.65 1.93 16.19
CA LYS A 213 -5.31 0.64 16.42
C LYS A 213 -5.36 -0.21 15.15
N HIS A 214 -5.71 0.38 14.01
CA HIS A 214 -5.75 -0.36 12.75
C HIS A 214 -4.35 -0.79 12.29
N MET A 215 -3.35 0.10 12.39
CA MET A 215 -1.97 -0.26 12.05
C MET A 215 -1.40 -1.36 12.97
N LEU A 216 -1.69 -1.27 14.28
CA LEU A 216 -1.32 -2.29 15.27
C LEU A 216 -1.95 -3.66 14.93
N HIS A 217 -3.23 -3.67 14.57
CA HIS A 217 -3.94 -4.88 14.19
C HIS A 217 -3.39 -5.48 12.87
N SER A 218 -3.30 -4.68 11.82
CA SER A 218 -2.86 -5.12 10.50
C SER A 218 -1.40 -5.60 10.48
N LYS A 219 -0.49 -4.91 11.20
CA LYS A 219 0.91 -5.38 11.32
C LYS A 219 1.00 -6.71 12.08
N ASN A 220 0.13 -6.93 13.07
CA ASN A 220 0.12 -8.17 13.86
C ASN A 220 -0.40 -9.34 13.01
N ILE A 221 -1.36 -9.09 12.12
CA ILE A 221 -1.75 -10.05 11.08
C ILE A 221 -0.53 -10.42 10.22
N TYR A 222 0.20 -9.43 9.71
CA TYR A 222 1.39 -9.69 8.88
C TYR A 222 2.47 -10.49 9.64
N ALA A 223 2.87 -10.03 10.82
CA ALA A 223 3.88 -10.69 11.65
C ALA A 223 3.50 -12.14 11.99
N ARG A 224 2.28 -12.34 12.52
CA ARG A 224 1.82 -13.65 12.97
C ARG A 224 1.59 -14.61 11.81
N ASP A 225 0.82 -14.19 10.81
CA ASP A 225 0.26 -15.13 9.83
C ASP A 225 1.15 -15.28 8.59
N PHE A 226 1.95 -14.27 8.25
CA PHE A 226 2.81 -14.29 7.06
C PHE A 226 4.29 -14.50 7.42
N LEU A 227 4.77 -13.89 8.50
CA LEU A 227 6.15 -14.13 8.98
C LEU A 227 6.27 -15.26 10.02
N LYS A 228 5.14 -15.84 10.46
CA LYS A 228 5.10 -16.94 11.44
C LYS A 228 5.92 -16.61 12.69
N THR A 229 5.69 -15.42 13.26
CA THR A 229 6.39 -14.97 14.48
C THR A 229 5.80 -15.58 15.75
N SER A 230 6.62 -15.72 16.78
CA SER A 230 6.16 -16.17 18.10
C SER A 230 5.37 -15.07 18.82
N THR A 231 4.56 -15.47 19.81
CA THR A 231 3.86 -14.53 20.71
C THR A 231 4.82 -13.58 21.40
N PHE A 232 5.99 -14.07 21.83
CA PHE A 232 7.03 -13.23 22.43
C PHE A 232 7.52 -12.12 21.50
N PHE A 233 7.73 -12.44 20.21
CA PHE A 233 8.09 -11.42 19.22
C PHE A 233 6.98 -10.37 19.04
N LEU A 234 5.71 -10.79 19.01
CA LEU A 234 4.59 -9.85 18.91
C LEU A 234 4.54 -8.89 20.12
N ILE A 235 4.81 -9.38 21.33
CA ILE A 235 4.88 -8.54 22.53
C ILE A 235 5.98 -7.48 22.38
N ILE A 236 7.16 -7.85 21.88
CA ILE A 236 8.25 -6.89 21.62
C ILE A 236 7.83 -5.87 20.56
N LEU A 237 7.30 -6.33 19.42
CA LEU A 237 6.87 -5.48 18.32
C LEU A 237 5.80 -4.46 18.77
N ASP A 238 4.86 -4.90 19.59
CA ASP A 238 3.80 -4.06 20.13
C ASP A 238 4.33 -3.06 21.14
N THR A 239 5.16 -3.51 22.08
CA THR A 239 5.80 -2.63 23.06
C THR A 239 6.58 -1.51 22.37
N LEU A 240 7.41 -1.84 21.38
CA LEU A 240 8.16 -0.86 20.60
C LEU A 240 7.26 0.13 19.85
N PHE A 241 6.16 -0.35 19.28
CA PHE A 241 5.20 0.50 18.59
C PHE A 241 4.47 1.45 19.54
N TYR A 242 4.05 0.97 20.71
CA TYR A 242 3.46 1.79 21.77
C TYR A 242 4.44 2.84 22.30
N LEU A 243 5.71 2.47 22.50
CA LEU A 243 6.76 3.41 22.92
C LEU A 243 6.96 4.50 21.87
N ASN A 244 7.04 4.13 20.58
CA ASN A 244 7.17 5.10 19.49
C ASN A 244 5.96 6.05 19.40
N PHE A 245 4.75 5.51 19.54
CA PHE A 245 3.52 6.31 19.51
C PHE A 245 3.44 7.29 20.68
N SER A 246 3.82 6.84 21.87
CA SER A 246 3.82 7.65 23.09
C SER A 246 4.88 8.75 23.02
N SER A 247 6.08 8.43 22.55
CA SER A 247 7.17 9.41 22.42
C SER A 247 6.83 10.54 21.47
N GLN A 248 6.19 10.25 20.32
CA GLN A 248 5.73 11.28 19.38
C GLN A 248 4.74 12.26 20.01
N ARG A 249 3.84 11.76 20.88
CA ARG A 249 2.89 12.62 21.60
C ARG A 249 3.56 13.49 22.66
N ILE A 250 4.49 12.93 23.42
CA ILE A 250 5.26 13.67 24.43
C ILE A 250 6.04 14.79 23.73
N ILE A 251 6.76 14.47 22.64
CA ILE A 251 7.51 15.46 21.85
C ILE A 251 6.58 16.59 21.36
N LYS A 252 5.41 16.25 20.82
CA LYS A 252 4.43 17.25 20.36
C LYS A 252 3.89 18.13 21.50
N LEU A 253 3.67 17.55 22.68
CA LEU A 253 3.26 18.29 23.87
C LEU A 253 4.36 19.27 24.31
N LEU A 254 5.61 18.81 24.39
CA LEU A 254 6.76 19.64 24.73
C LEU A 254 6.92 20.79 23.72
N PHE A 255 6.87 20.53 22.42
CA PHE A 255 6.93 21.58 21.40
C PHE A 255 5.83 22.64 21.58
N ARG A 256 4.59 22.23 21.91
CA ARG A 256 3.49 23.17 22.18
C ARG A 256 3.71 24.00 23.44
N ILE A 257 4.38 23.47 24.46
CA ILE A 257 4.70 24.18 25.70
C ILE A 257 5.82 25.20 25.43
N PHE A 258 6.88 24.80 24.72
CA PHE A 258 8.06 25.63 24.49
C PHE A 258 7.90 26.67 23.37
N ASN A 259 7.06 26.41 22.36
CA ASN A 259 6.80 27.35 21.25
C ASN A 259 5.56 28.23 21.46
N LYS A 260 4.99 28.25 22.67
CA LYS A 260 3.90 29.17 23.08
C LYS A 260 4.44 30.50 23.67
N LYS A 261 5.68 30.85 23.37
CA LYS A 261 6.28 32.17 23.64
C LYS A 261 6.31 33.00 22.36
#